data_AF-A0A2G5IX78-F1
#
_entry.id   AF-A0A2G5IX78-F1
#
_cell.length_a   1.000
_cell.length_b   1.000
_cell.length_c   1.000
_cell.angle_alpha   90.00
_cell.angle_beta   90.00
_cell.angle_gamma   90.00
#
_symmetry.space_group_name_H-M   'P 1'
#
loop_
_entity.id
_entity.type
_entity.pdbx_description
1 polymer ?
#
loop_
_entity_poly.entity_id
_entity_poly.type
_entity_poly.pdbx_seq_one_letter_code
_entity_poly.pdbx_strand_id
1 'polypeptide(L)'
;MQDRTPDAVRDLLAAVLEALDIPHPATVGDTEAHDRLLNDRAMHAAIALRSVLDDNPLTSVEWTTTYLRERLAEHPPTGYRAWGEGR
;
A
#
# COMPACT_ATOMS: atom_id res chain seq x y z
N MET A 1 -20.40 23.36 5.40
CA MET A 1 -19.00 23.11 5.78
C MET A 1 -18.56 21.90 4.98
N GLN A 2 -17.64 22.06 4.04
CA GLN A 2 -17.13 20.91 3.29
C GLN A 2 -16.28 20.09 4.27
N ASP A 3 -16.79 18.94 4.70
CA ASP A 3 -16.07 17.96 5.52
C ASP A 3 -15.01 17.27 4.63
N ARG A 4 -13.97 18.03 4.28
CA ARG A 4 -12.84 17.48 3.53
C ARG A 4 -11.88 16.82 4.50
N THR A 5 -11.57 15.57 4.22
CA THR A 5 -10.44 14.86 4.83
C THR A 5 -9.19 15.72 4.70
N PRO A 6 -8.42 15.93 5.79
CA PRO A 6 -7.14 16.65 5.72
C PRO A 6 -6.20 16.03 4.69
N ASP A 7 -5.42 16.86 3.98
CA ASP A 7 -4.59 16.41 2.86
C ASP A 7 -3.61 15.31 3.27
N ALA A 8 -2.97 15.44 4.45
CA ALA A 8 -2.07 14.40 4.97
C ALA A 8 -2.77 13.04 5.17
N VAL A 9 -4.03 13.03 5.61
CA VAL A 9 -4.81 11.81 5.79
C VAL A 9 -5.23 11.24 4.43
N ARG A 10 -5.62 12.09 3.48
CA ARG A 10 -5.92 11.67 2.11
C ARG A 10 -4.69 11.03 1.45
N ASP A 11 -3.51 11.60 1.65
CA ASP A 11 -2.25 11.08 1.10
C ASP A 11 -1.86 9.73 1.71
N LEU A 12 -2.02 9.57 3.03
CA LEU A 12 -1.83 8.27 3.68
C LEU A 12 -2.80 7.23 3.11
N LEU A 13 -4.10 7.57 2.98
CA LEU A 13 -5.10 6.67 2.44
C LEU A 13 -4.81 6.30 0.98
N ALA A 14 -4.28 7.22 0.18
CA ALA A 14 -3.85 6.93 -1.18
C ALA A 14 -2.67 5.94 -1.21
N ALA A 15 -1.69 6.09 -0.31
CA ALA A 15 -0.57 5.15 -0.20
C ALA A 15 -1.02 3.77 0.32
N VAL A 16 -1.99 3.71 1.24
CA VAL A 16 -2.61 2.45 1.67
C VAL A 16 -3.36 1.78 0.53
N LEU A 17 -4.10 2.55 -0.27
CA LEU A 17 -4.77 2.01 -1.44
C LEU A 17 -3.75 1.46 -2.45
N GLU A 18 -2.68 2.19 -2.72
CA GLU A 18 -1.59 1.72 -3.59
C GLU A 18 -0.99 0.39 -3.08
N ALA A 19 -0.82 0.24 -1.77
CA ALA A 19 -0.31 -1.00 -1.18
C ALA A 19 -1.19 -2.21 -1.48
N LEU A 20 -2.51 -2.03 -1.44
CA LEU A 20 -3.51 -3.11 -1.50
C LEU A 20 -4.07 -3.36 -2.90
N ASP A 21 -4.21 -2.32 -3.72
CA ASP A 21 -4.82 -2.36 -5.05
C ASP A 21 -3.77 -2.69 -6.12
N ILE A 22 -3.23 -3.90 -6.03
CA ILE A 22 -2.28 -4.42 -7.03
C ILE A 22 -3.00 -5.24 -8.11
N PRO A 23 -2.43 -5.34 -9.32
CA PRO A 23 -3.08 -6.07 -10.42
C PRO A 23 -3.41 -7.54 -10.09
N HIS A 24 -4.54 -8.03 -10.59
CA HIS A 24 -4.93 -9.44 -10.37
C HIS A 24 -4.03 -10.40 -11.18
N PRO A 25 -3.58 -11.54 -10.62
CA PRO A 25 -2.70 -12.47 -11.32
C PRO A 25 -3.41 -13.14 -12.51
N ALA A 26 -2.75 -13.21 -13.66
CA ALA A 26 -3.25 -13.76 -14.91
C ALA A 26 -3.59 -15.25 -14.82
N THR A 27 -2.86 -16.00 -14.00
CA THR A 27 -3.01 -17.46 -13.88
C THR A 27 -2.92 -17.93 -12.43
N VAL A 28 -3.36 -19.17 -12.18
CA VAL A 28 -3.14 -19.87 -10.90
C VAL A 28 -1.65 -19.99 -10.57
N GLY A 29 -0.79 -20.16 -11.60
CA GLY A 29 0.66 -20.21 -11.41
C GLY A 29 1.27 -18.88 -10.97
N ASP A 30 0.61 -17.75 -11.25
CA ASP A 30 1.03 -16.41 -10.84
C ASP A 30 0.51 -16.04 -9.43
N THR A 31 -0.46 -16.80 -8.91
CA THR A 31 -1.16 -16.50 -7.64
C THR A 31 -0.20 -16.51 -6.45
N GLU A 32 0.72 -17.48 -6.38
CA GLU A 32 1.65 -17.58 -5.25
C GLU A 32 2.61 -16.37 -5.16
N ALA A 33 3.07 -15.87 -6.30
CA ALA A 33 3.94 -14.69 -6.35
C ALA A 33 3.16 -13.40 -6.05
N HIS A 34 1.94 -13.29 -6.58
CA HIS A 34 1.02 -12.21 -6.25
C HIS A 34 0.71 -12.17 -4.74
N ASP A 35 0.36 -13.31 -4.14
CA ASP A 35 -0.05 -13.38 -2.73
C ASP A 35 1.08 -13.04 -1.78
N ARG A 36 2.32 -13.50 -2.08
CA ARG A 36 3.51 -13.08 -1.33
C ARG A 36 3.71 -11.56 -1.38
N LEU A 37 3.62 -10.99 -2.58
CA LEU A 37 3.81 -9.55 -2.77
C LEU A 37 2.72 -8.74 -2.07
N LEU A 38 1.45 -9.14 -2.20
CA LEU A 38 0.33 -8.50 -1.53
C LEU A 38 0.50 -8.57 -0.01
N ASN A 39 0.94 -9.72 0.52
CA ASN A 39 1.19 -9.88 1.94
C ASN A 39 2.28 -8.93 2.45
N ASP A 40 3.41 -8.81 1.74
CA ASP A 40 4.48 -7.89 2.11
C ASP A 40 4.01 -6.42 2.09
N ARG A 41 3.29 -6.02 1.04
CA ARG A 41 2.74 -4.65 0.90
C ARG A 41 1.68 -4.35 1.97
N ALA A 42 0.79 -5.30 2.24
CA ALA A 42 -0.24 -5.19 3.27
C ALA A 42 0.37 -5.10 4.69
N MET A 43 1.46 -5.83 4.96
CA MET A 43 2.20 -5.72 6.21
C MET A 43 2.71 -4.29 6.43
N HIS A 44 3.35 -3.68 5.42
CA HIS A 44 3.85 -2.30 5.53
C HIS A 44 2.72 -1.29 5.75
N ALA A 45 1.59 -1.46 5.04
CA ALA A 45 0.40 -0.62 5.24
C ALA A 45 -0.17 -0.77 6.66
N ALA A 46 -0.21 -1.99 7.20
CA ALA A 46 -0.67 -2.24 8.57
C ALA A 46 0.24 -1.59 9.62
N ILE A 47 1.56 -1.64 9.43
CA ILE A 47 2.54 -0.97 10.31
C ILE A 47 2.33 0.54 10.28
N ALA A 48 2.19 1.12 9.09
CA ALA A 48 1.95 2.56 8.91
C ALA A 48 0.64 3.00 9.60
N LEU A 49 -0.45 2.29 9.37
CA LEU A 49 -1.74 2.57 10.00
C LEU A 49 -1.66 2.48 11.53
N ARG A 50 -0.98 1.46 12.06
CA ARG A 50 -0.82 1.32 13.51
C ARG A 50 -0.01 2.44 14.13
N SER A 51 1.01 2.95 13.43
CA SER A 51 1.78 4.12 13.88
C SER A 51 0.94 5.39 13.93
N VAL A 52 0.05 5.60 12.97
CA VAL A 52 -0.79 6.81 12.90
C VAL A 52 -1.99 6.76 13.85
N LEU A 53 -2.53 5.56 14.09
CA LEU A 53 -3.65 5.33 15.00
C LEU A 53 -3.22 5.17 16.47
N ASP A 54 -1.93 5.22 16.77
CA ASP A 54 -1.43 5.22 18.14
C ASP A 54 -1.85 6.52 18.86
N ASP A 55 -2.25 6.42 20.13
CA ASP A 55 -2.66 7.59 20.94
C ASP A 55 -1.48 8.54 21.24
N ASN A 56 -0.24 8.06 21.11
CA ASN A 56 0.98 8.84 21.25
C ASN A 56 1.95 8.52 20.10
N PRO A 57 1.65 8.99 18.87
CA PRO A 57 2.41 8.62 17.69
C PRO A 57 3.82 9.21 17.77
N LEU A 58 4.82 8.35 17.55
CA LEU A 58 6.23 8.76 17.53
C LEU A 58 6.61 9.55 16.28
N THR A 59 5.76 9.51 15.24
CA THR A 59 6.03 10.11 13.92
C THR A 59 4.77 10.78 13.37
N SER A 60 4.94 11.79 12.52
CA SER A 60 3.81 12.47 11.88
C SER A 60 3.20 11.63 10.75
N VAL A 61 1.96 11.93 10.38
CA VAL A 61 1.27 11.28 9.26
C VAL A 61 2.06 11.38 7.96
N GLU A 62 2.67 12.53 7.69
CA GLU A 62 3.50 12.78 6.50
C GLU A 62 4.77 11.92 6.49
N TRP A 63 5.43 11.80 7.65
CA TRP A 63 6.60 10.93 7.80
C TRP A 63 6.22 9.47 7.59
N THR A 64 5.15 9.01 8.23
CA THR A 64 4.65 7.64 8.07
C THR A 64 4.23 7.34 6.63
N THR A 65 3.63 8.31 5.95
CA THR A 65 3.26 8.19 4.53
C THR A 65 4.48 8.07 3.63
N THR A 66 5.52 8.86 3.90
CA THR A 66 6.80 8.79 3.17
C THR A 66 7.45 7.43 3.37
N TYR A 67 7.53 6.97 4.61
CA TYR A 67 8.01 5.64 4.96
C TYR A 67 7.25 4.54 4.20
N LEU A 68 5.91 4.60 4.17
CA LEU A 68 5.11 3.61 3.43
C LEU A 68 5.47 3.63 1.93
N ARG A 69 5.55 4.80 1.30
CA ARG A 69 5.93 4.91 -0.12
C ARG A 69 7.31 4.35 -0.41
N GLU A 70 8.28 4.58 0.47
CA GLU A 70 9.62 3.97 0.35
C GLU A 70 9.55 2.45 0.40
N ARG A 71 8.77 1.88 1.33
CA ARG A 71 8.54 0.43 1.39
C ARG A 71 7.86 -0.07 0.11
N LEU A 72 6.84 0.62 -0.40
CA LEU A 72 6.16 0.21 -1.64
C LEU A 72 7.08 0.25 -2.86
N ALA A 73 8.05 1.17 -2.90
CA ALA A 73 9.06 1.24 -3.95
C ALA A 73 10.03 0.04 -3.91
N GLU A 74 10.32 -0.49 -2.72
CA GLU A 74 11.10 -1.73 -2.56
C GLU A 74 10.32 -2.99 -2.97
N HIS A 75 8.98 -2.91 -3.01
CA HIS A 75 8.08 -4.02 -3.33
C HIS A 75 7.17 -3.66 -4.53
N PRO A 76 7.71 -3.40 -5.73
CA PRO A 76 6.91 -2.92 -6.87
C PRO A 76 5.79 -3.93 -7.24
N PRO A 77 4.61 -3.47 -7.70
CA PRO A 77 3.45 -4.32 -8.05
C PRO A 77 3.66 -5.10 -9.36
N THR A 78 4.78 -5.79 -9.47
CA THR A 78 5.28 -6.47 -10.67
C THR A 78 5.95 -7.79 -10.27
N GLY A 79 6.38 -8.61 -11.24
CA GLY A 79 7.06 -9.88 -10.97
C GLY A 79 6.16 -11.12 -11.04
N TYR A 80 4.92 -10.93 -11.43
CA TYR A 80 3.97 -11.97 -11.84
C TYR A 80 3.22 -11.47 -13.08
N ARG A 81 2.63 -12.36 -13.89
CA ARG A 81 1.81 -11.90 -15.01
C ARG A 81 0.50 -11.35 -14.50
N ALA A 82 0.15 -10.13 -14.87
CA ALA A 82 -1.14 -9.54 -14.51
C ALA A 82 -2.19 -9.72 -15.63
N TRP A 83 -3.47 -9.83 -15.26
CA TRP A 83 -4.56 -9.75 -16.24
C TRP A 83 -4.52 -8.39 -16.96
N GLY A 84 -4.49 -8.40 -18.29
CA GLY A 84 -4.55 -7.19 -19.12
C GLY A 84 -3.22 -6.72 -19.72
N GLU A 85 -2.07 -7.29 -19.33
CA GLU A 85 -0.76 -6.99 -19.94
C GLU A 85 -0.57 -7.57 -21.35
N GLY A 86 -1.56 -8.29 -21.88
CA GLY A 86 -1.51 -8.96 -23.19
C GLY A 86 -2.37 -8.32 -24.29
N ARG A 87 -2.61 -7.01 -24.26
CA ARG A 87 -3.35 -6.33 -25.34
C ARG A 87 -2.55 -5.21 -25.99
#